data_AF-A0A969QR69-F1
#
_entry.id   AF-A0A969QR69-F1
#
_cell.length_a   1.000
_cell.length_b   1.000
_cell.length_c   1.000
_cell.angle_alpha   90.00
_cell.angle_beta   90.00
_cell.angle_gamma   90.00
#
_symmetry.space_group_name_H-M   'P 1'
#
loop_
_entity.id
_entity.type
_entity.pdbx_description
1 polymer ?
#
loop_
_entity_poly.entity_id
_entity_poly.type
_entity_poly.pdbx_seq_one_letter_code
_entity_poly.pdbx_strand_id
1 'polypeptide(L)'
;MANADPSRMPKYMTEADVPLASIYFQIKRRENHWESIPLRGENRGRILESALALGNLFFGARVENTTNRYRIDREYRPLIAAPALKIEAAWESFPDGTAQPILRCENPDVEILPVTPLYYLDRANATIGLLESELPAPVLHAWSAGPKIASDQIESISTHISSVPTVPLPTPSKMELEIREATPPQPYLRIHMAPFPGDGRMVTFGELTFSYGDSPRLIPLLPNSLEKHNAMIESKRIVWPRSFTAEQKLEKQLRRVGFISTYEIAPSIAAGAPQKNLFIPEIPRPTPQLAWLSLLGSPAMDQLRAAGWTIEIDPKSGLTAHDANEFFPSIEADPDHGIDWFRFDATYELDGKSSASSRSSLMSSRWISRKQTTRISRSTSPYLAMIQLMVLSGFPPGGSSS
;
A
#
# COMPACT_ATOMS: atom_id res chain seq x y z
N MET A 1 35.40 17.64 -10.04
CA MET A 1 35.50 16.17 -9.91
C MET A 1 36.63 15.85 -8.95
N ALA A 2 36.34 15.17 -7.84
CA ALA A 2 37.39 14.72 -6.92
C ALA A 2 38.21 13.64 -7.63
N ASN A 3 39.48 13.93 -7.88
CA ASN A 3 40.42 12.97 -8.45
C ASN A 3 40.84 12.05 -7.30
N ALA A 4 40.51 10.76 -7.35
CA ALA A 4 41.05 9.77 -6.41
C ALA A 4 42.51 9.41 -6.76
N ASP A 5 43.29 10.46 -7.00
CA ASP A 5 44.73 10.36 -7.12
C ASP A 5 45.28 10.32 -5.69
N PRO A 6 45.83 9.20 -5.22
CA PRO A 6 46.38 9.10 -3.87
C PRO A 6 47.49 10.12 -3.60
N SER A 7 48.12 10.69 -4.63
CA SER A 7 49.12 11.75 -4.50
C SER A 7 48.52 13.17 -4.37
N ARG A 8 47.22 13.34 -4.60
CA ARG A 8 46.48 14.61 -4.49
C ARG A 8 45.17 14.43 -3.73
N MET A 9 45.27 13.94 -2.50
CA MET A 9 44.12 13.66 -1.64
C MET A 9 43.35 14.94 -1.27
N PRO A 10 42.02 14.96 -1.40
CA PRO A 10 41.20 16.07 -0.91
C PRO A 10 41.33 16.26 0.61
N LYS A 11 41.26 17.50 1.08
CA LYS A 11 41.42 17.87 2.52
C LYS A 11 40.42 17.19 3.48
N TYR A 12 39.33 16.64 2.96
CA TYR A 12 38.27 16.00 3.74
C TYR A 12 38.40 14.46 3.80
N MET A 13 39.43 13.89 3.17
CA MET A 13 39.71 12.44 3.20
C MET A 13 40.95 12.16 4.05
N THR A 14 40.94 11.02 4.72
CA THR A 14 42.10 10.44 5.39
C THR A 14 42.77 9.40 4.51
N GLU A 15 44.01 9.02 4.82
CA GLU A 15 44.71 7.94 4.09
C GLU A 15 43.93 6.61 4.13
N ALA A 16 43.19 6.37 5.21
CA ALA A 16 42.35 5.17 5.36
C ALA A 16 41.14 5.16 4.41
N ASP A 17 40.70 6.31 3.89
CA ASP A 17 39.58 6.41 2.94
C ASP A 17 40.00 6.11 1.49
N VAL A 18 41.31 6.14 1.20
CA VAL A 18 41.85 5.99 -0.16
C VAL A 18 41.50 4.63 -0.78
N PRO A 19 41.64 3.48 -0.09
CA PRO A 19 41.25 2.19 -0.64
C PRO A 19 39.74 2.11 -0.98
N LEU A 20 38.89 2.60 -0.08
CA LEU A 20 37.43 2.63 -0.26
C LEU A 20 37.05 3.49 -1.48
N ALA A 21 37.60 4.71 -1.57
CA ALA A 21 37.36 5.60 -2.70
C ALA A 21 37.86 4.99 -4.03
N SER A 22 39.00 4.30 -4.01
CA SER A 22 39.56 3.63 -5.18
C SER A 22 38.64 2.55 -5.73
N ILE A 23 38.11 1.68 -4.86
CA ILE A 23 37.13 0.65 -5.25
C ILE A 23 35.86 1.29 -5.80
N TYR A 24 35.33 2.32 -5.12
CA TYR A 24 34.16 3.07 -5.58
C TYR A 24 34.35 3.66 -6.99
N PHE A 25 35.49 4.32 -7.25
CA PHE A 25 35.75 4.94 -8.55
C PHE A 25 36.02 3.93 -9.67
N GLN A 26 36.64 2.79 -9.36
CA GLN A 26 36.82 1.70 -10.32
C GLN A 26 35.46 1.20 -10.82
N ILE A 27 34.52 0.94 -9.89
CA ILE A 27 33.16 0.51 -10.22
C ILE A 27 32.43 1.59 -11.00
N LYS A 28 32.47 2.84 -10.52
CA LYS A 28 31.81 3.98 -11.17
C LYS A 28 32.25 4.14 -12.63
N ARG A 29 33.56 4.04 -12.91
CA ARG A 29 34.11 4.14 -14.27
C ARG A 29 33.68 2.98 -15.16
N ARG A 30 33.64 1.76 -14.62
CA ARG A 30 33.28 0.56 -15.38
C ARG A 30 31.80 0.54 -15.75
N GLU A 31 30.93 1.01 -14.86
CA GLU A 31 29.47 0.83 -14.97
C GLU A 31 28.72 2.14 -15.30
N ASN A 32 29.44 3.24 -15.53
CA ASN A 32 28.91 4.56 -15.91
C ASN A 32 27.77 5.09 -15.00
N HIS A 33 27.87 4.84 -13.70
CA HIS A 33 26.92 5.39 -12.74
C HIS A 33 27.21 6.88 -12.46
N TRP A 34 26.18 7.75 -12.49
CA TRP A 34 26.38 9.20 -12.32
C TRP A 34 26.49 9.62 -10.84
N GLU A 35 25.52 9.20 -10.00
CA GLU A 35 25.38 9.70 -8.61
C GLU A 35 25.42 8.62 -7.52
N SER A 36 25.10 7.37 -7.84
CA SER A 36 25.00 6.29 -6.85
C SER A 36 25.46 4.96 -7.44
N ILE A 37 25.94 4.06 -6.59
CA ILE A 37 26.31 2.70 -6.98
C ILE A 37 25.33 1.75 -6.26
N PRO A 38 24.60 0.89 -6.99
CA PRO A 38 23.78 -0.12 -6.34
C PRO A 38 24.66 -1.11 -5.59
N LEU A 39 24.24 -1.51 -4.38
CA LEU A 39 24.84 -2.59 -3.60
C LEU A 39 24.47 -3.97 -4.18
N ARG A 40 24.81 -4.18 -5.45
CA ARG A 40 24.63 -5.43 -6.19
C ARG A 40 25.85 -5.69 -7.06
N GLY A 41 26.22 -6.97 -7.20
CA GLY A 41 27.35 -7.41 -8.01
C GLY A 41 28.68 -7.48 -7.27
N GLU A 42 29.75 -7.74 -8.01
CA GLU A 42 31.07 -8.05 -7.45
C GLU A 42 31.69 -6.88 -6.67
N ASN A 43 32.51 -7.21 -5.67
CA ASN A 43 33.28 -6.27 -4.83
C ASN A 43 32.45 -5.25 -4.03
N ARG A 44 31.11 -5.36 -4.00
CA ARG A 44 30.25 -4.48 -3.20
C ARG A 44 30.34 -4.76 -1.70
N GLY A 45 30.53 -6.03 -1.31
CA GLY A 45 30.76 -6.39 0.09
C GLY A 45 32.00 -5.73 0.67
N ARG A 46 33.08 -5.61 -0.11
CA ARG A 46 34.32 -4.93 0.32
C ARG A 46 34.14 -3.43 0.55
N ILE A 47 33.31 -2.76 -0.25
CA ILE A 47 32.94 -1.35 -0.02
C ILE A 47 32.21 -1.24 1.32
N LEU A 48 31.22 -2.12 1.54
CA LEU A 48 30.39 -2.11 2.73
C LEU A 48 31.22 -2.36 3.99
N GLU A 49 32.06 -3.40 3.97
CA GLU A 49 32.99 -3.75 5.04
C GLU A 49 33.95 -2.60 5.36
N SER A 50 34.59 -2.03 4.34
CA SER A 50 35.53 -0.92 4.52
C SER A 50 34.85 0.33 5.06
N ALA A 51 33.66 0.68 4.53
CA ALA A 51 32.89 1.83 5.00
C ALA A 51 32.41 1.66 6.44
N LEU A 52 32.00 0.44 6.81
CA LEU A 52 31.59 0.10 8.18
C LEU A 52 32.77 0.17 9.15
N ALA A 53 33.92 -0.39 8.79
CA ALA A 53 35.13 -0.37 9.61
C ALA A 53 35.64 1.06 9.89
N LEU A 54 35.45 1.97 8.93
CA LEU A 54 35.81 3.39 9.07
C LEU A 54 34.76 4.22 9.82
N GLY A 55 33.59 3.65 10.17
CA GLY A 55 32.47 4.41 10.74
C GLY A 55 31.85 5.39 9.75
N ASN A 56 32.12 5.23 8.45
CA ASN A 56 31.71 6.12 7.37
C ASN A 56 30.45 5.63 6.63
N LEU A 57 29.71 4.69 7.23
CA LEU A 57 28.49 4.13 6.66
C LEU A 57 27.26 4.74 7.35
N PHE A 58 26.33 5.27 6.55
CA PHE A 58 25.13 5.96 7.05
C PHE A 58 23.88 5.44 6.33
N PHE A 59 22.78 5.35 7.07
CA PHE A 59 21.44 5.04 6.57
C PHE A 59 20.55 6.27 6.60
N GLY A 60 19.82 6.52 5.51
CA GLY A 60 18.83 7.59 5.47
C GLY A 60 18.03 7.57 4.18
N ALA A 61 16.79 8.05 4.25
CA ALA A 61 15.91 8.13 3.08
C ALA A 61 16.11 9.48 2.37
N ARG A 62 16.14 9.45 1.04
CA ARG A 62 16.03 10.67 0.23
C ARG A 62 14.55 11.09 0.26
N VAL A 63 14.22 12.05 1.10
CA VAL A 63 12.90 12.71 1.03
C VAL A 63 12.92 13.62 -0.19
N GLU A 64 12.31 13.18 -1.29
CA GLU A 64 12.06 14.06 -2.43
C GLU A 64 10.92 15.00 -2.07
N ASN A 65 11.28 16.15 -1.49
CA ASN A 65 10.33 17.22 -1.26
C ASN A 65 10.01 17.89 -2.61
N THR A 66 8.86 17.56 -3.18
CA THR A 66 8.42 18.01 -4.53
C THR A 66 8.25 19.53 -4.64
N THR A 67 8.26 20.26 -3.53
CA THR A 67 8.10 21.72 -3.49
C THR A 67 9.40 22.50 -3.26
N ASN A 68 10.51 21.86 -2.88
CA ASN A 68 11.75 22.60 -2.62
C ASN A 68 13.01 21.77 -2.98
N ARG A 69 13.42 21.84 -4.25
CA ARG A 69 14.60 21.14 -4.81
C ARG A 69 15.93 21.44 -4.10
N TYR A 70 15.99 22.44 -3.22
CA TYR A 70 17.22 22.91 -2.57
C TYR A 70 17.32 22.59 -1.09
N ARG A 71 16.32 21.94 -0.49
CA ARG A 71 16.34 21.59 0.93
C ARG A 71 15.97 20.12 1.10
N ILE A 72 16.99 19.27 0.99
CA ILE A 72 16.86 17.85 1.34
C ILE A 72 17.10 17.80 2.85
N ASP A 73 16.03 17.85 3.64
CA ASP A 73 16.13 17.47 5.05
C ASP A 73 16.42 15.96 5.05
N ARG A 74 17.68 15.59 5.34
CA ARG A 74 18.14 14.20 5.35
C ARG A 74 18.42 13.80 6.78
N GLU A 75 17.55 12.98 7.36
CA GLU A 75 17.87 12.27 8.61
C GLU A 75 18.78 11.09 8.27
N TYR A 76 20.08 11.34 8.23
CA TYR A 76 21.08 10.28 8.17
C TYR A 76 21.44 9.81 9.59
N ARG A 77 21.39 8.50 9.78
CA ARG A 77 21.82 7.83 11.01
C ARG A 77 23.05 7.00 10.69
N PRO A 78 24.14 7.09 11.47
CA PRO A 78 25.29 6.21 11.27
C PRO A 78 24.85 4.76 11.45
N LEU A 79 25.34 3.88 10.58
CA LEU A 79 25.13 2.45 10.70
C LEU A 79 26.17 1.86 11.64
N ILE A 80 25.70 1.10 12.62
CA ILE A 80 26.54 0.46 13.63
C ILE A 80 26.64 -1.04 13.31
N ALA A 81 27.83 -1.61 13.46
CA ALA A 81 28.02 -3.05 13.31
C ALA A 81 27.21 -3.83 14.36
N ALA A 82 26.49 -4.84 13.93
CA ALA A 82 25.73 -5.74 14.78
C ALA A 82 26.23 -7.20 14.65
N PRO A 83 25.88 -8.06 15.63
CA PRO A 83 26.24 -9.48 15.58
C PRO A 83 25.72 -10.16 14.31
N ALA A 84 26.38 -11.25 13.90
CA ALA A 84 25.90 -12.03 12.78
C ALA A 84 24.54 -12.69 13.09
N LEU A 85 23.67 -12.77 12.07
CA LEU A 85 22.40 -13.49 12.14
C LEU A 85 22.46 -14.75 11.30
N LYS A 86 21.85 -15.83 11.82
CA LYS A 86 21.73 -17.08 11.09
C LYS A 86 20.61 -17.00 10.05
N ILE A 87 20.88 -17.54 8.87
CA ILE A 87 19.90 -17.70 7.80
C ILE A 87 19.85 -19.13 7.28
N GLU A 88 18.65 -19.51 6.85
CA GLU A 88 18.36 -20.78 6.20
C GLU A 88 17.91 -20.53 4.77
N ALA A 89 18.47 -21.26 3.81
CA ALA A 89 17.89 -21.34 2.48
C ALA A 89 16.63 -22.20 2.53
N ALA A 90 15.52 -21.68 2.04
CA ALA A 90 14.26 -22.39 2.00
C ALA A 90 13.53 -22.15 0.67
N TRP A 91 12.47 -22.90 0.45
CA TRP A 91 11.48 -22.61 -0.59
C TRP A 91 10.23 -22.02 0.04
N GLU A 92 9.72 -20.96 -0.57
CA GLU A 92 8.41 -20.41 -0.28
C GLU A 92 7.45 -20.81 -1.38
N SER A 93 6.28 -21.31 -0.99
CA SER A 93 5.23 -21.68 -1.93
C SER A 93 4.10 -20.66 -1.90
N PHE A 94 3.58 -20.31 -3.07
CA PHE A 94 2.58 -19.25 -3.22
C PHE A 94 1.21 -19.80 -3.61
N PRO A 95 0.11 -19.06 -3.33
CA PRO A 95 -1.24 -19.50 -3.68
C PRO A 95 -1.47 -19.80 -5.17
N ASP A 96 -0.71 -19.17 -6.08
CA ASP A 96 -0.78 -19.44 -7.52
C ASP A 96 -0.16 -20.79 -7.93
N GLY A 97 0.40 -21.55 -6.97
CA GLY A 97 1.02 -22.85 -7.17
C GLY A 97 2.52 -22.79 -7.40
N THR A 98 3.07 -21.59 -7.56
CA THR A 98 4.49 -21.41 -7.81
C THR A 98 5.29 -21.57 -6.52
N ALA A 99 6.59 -21.76 -6.69
CA ALA A 99 7.54 -21.72 -5.58
C ALA A 99 8.69 -20.77 -5.90
N GLN A 100 9.34 -20.20 -4.89
CA GLN A 100 10.53 -19.37 -5.05
C GLN A 100 11.57 -19.72 -3.98
N PRO A 101 12.86 -19.76 -4.33
CA PRO A 101 13.91 -19.84 -3.32
C PRO A 101 13.96 -18.54 -2.52
N ILE A 102 13.96 -18.65 -1.19
CA ILE A 102 14.06 -17.54 -0.27
C ILE A 102 15.16 -17.81 0.77
N LEU A 103 15.63 -16.73 1.42
CA LEU A 103 16.47 -16.81 2.60
C LEU A 103 15.62 -16.44 3.81
N ARG A 104 15.46 -17.37 4.75
CA ARG A 104 14.75 -17.15 6.01
C ARG A 104 15.73 -16.69 7.07
N CYS A 105 15.38 -15.62 7.76
CA CYS A 105 16.12 -15.08 8.90
C CYS A 105 15.25 -15.20 10.15
N GLU A 106 15.85 -15.43 11.31
CA GLU A 106 15.13 -15.44 12.61
C GLU A 106 14.41 -14.12 12.88
N ASN A 107 14.99 -13.00 12.41
CA ASN A 107 14.37 -11.70 12.49
C ASN A 107 13.73 -11.34 11.13
N PRO A 108 12.41 -11.31 10.99
CA PRO A 108 11.74 -10.98 9.73
C PRO A 108 11.79 -9.50 9.36
N ASP A 109 12.13 -8.62 10.31
CA ASP A 109 12.12 -7.16 10.10
C ASP A 109 13.41 -6.61 9.48
N VAL A 110 14.42 -7.47 9.27
CA VAL A 110 15.69 -7.06 8.65
C VAL A 110 15.64 -7.18 7.13
N GLU A 111 16.29 -6.25 6.45
CA GLU A 111 16.46 -6.28 5.00
C GLU A 111 17.75 -7.01 4.63
N ILE A 112 17.66 -8.02 3.76
CA ILE A 112 18.83 -8.75 3.25
C ILE A 112 19.48 -7.95 2.11
N LEU A 113 20.76 -7.65 2.26
CA LEU A 113 21.58 -6.97 1.27
C LEU A 113 22.30 -8.01 0.38
N PRO A 114 22.03 -8.05 -0.94
CA PRO A 114 22.56 -9.06 -1.86
C PRO A 114 24.00 -8.73 -2.29
N VAL A 115 24.92 -8.74 -1.32
CA VAL A 115 26.36 -8.60 -1.52
C VAL A 115 27.09 -9.87 -1.04
N THR A 116 28.38 -10.00 -1.32
CA THR A 116 29.18 -11.16 -0.88
C THR A 116 30.31 -10.71 0.04
N PRO A 117 30.39 -11.21 1.29
CA PRO A 117 29.39 -12.05 1.98
C PRO A 117 28.05 -11.31 2.18
N LEU A 118 26.96 -12.03 2.44
CA LEU A 118 25.63 -11.42 2.64
C LEU A 118 25.58 -10.62 3.95
N TYR A 119 24.88 -9.49 3.93
CA TYR A 119 24.63 -8.65 5.11
C TYR A 119 23.14 -8.47 5.30
N TYR A 120 22.72 -8.17 6.52
CA TYR A 120 21.38 -7.64 6.81
C TYR A 120 21.46 -6.20 7.28
N LEU A 121 20.38 -5.45 7.04
CA LEU A 121 20.18 -4.09 7.50
C LEU A 121 18.94 -4.04 8.39
N ASP A 122 19.12 -3.69 9.66
CA ASP A 122 18.04 -3.33 10.56
C ASP A 122 17.81 -1.81 10.50
N ARG A 123 16.74 -1.42 9.81
CA ARG A 123 16.39 0.00 9.59
C ARG A 123 15.86 0.67 10.86
N ALA A 124 15.26 -0.09 11.78
CA ALA A 124 14.71 0.44 13.01
C ALA A 124 15.85 0.90 13.93
N ASN A 125 16.84 0.02 14.11
CA ASN A 125 17.98 0.25 15.00
C ASN A 125 19.20 0.88 14.32
N ALA A 126 19.15 1.09 13.00
CA ALA A 126 20.29 1.56 12.21
C ALA A 126 21.53 0.69 12.42
N THR A 127 21.35 -0.62 12.35
CA THR A 127 22.45 -1.58 12.48
C THR A 127 22.61 -2.44 11.23
N ILE A 128 23.83 -2.95 11.05
CA ILE A 128 24.18 -3.79 9.91
C ILE A 128 25.09 -4.92 10.39
N GLY A 129 24.80 -6.15 9.97
CA GLY A 129 25.55 -7.33 10.40
C GLY A 129 25.64 -8.37 9.29
N LEU A 130 26.52 -9.35 9.49
CA LEU A 130 26.69 -10.46 8.56
C LEU A 130 25.52 -11.45 8.64
N LEU A 131 25.25 -12.11 7.52
CA LEU A 131 24.37 -13.27 7.47
C LEU A 131 25.20 -14.54 7.37
N GLU A 132 25.04 -15.42 8.34
CA GLU A 132 25.74 -16.70 8.43
C GLU A 132 24.84 -17.85 7.99
N SER A 133 25.42 -18.79 7.24
CA SER A 133 24.75 -20.01 6.82
C SER A 133 25.77 -21.12 6.64
N GLU A 134 25.29 -22.36 6.70
CA GLU A 134 26.07 -23.56 6.37
C GLU A 134 26.34 -23.65 4.85
N LEU A 135 25.56 -22.94 4.02
CA LEU A 135 25.77 -22.91 2.58
C LEU A 135 26.84 -21.88 2.18
N PRO A 136 27.65 -22.15 1.14
CA PRO A 136 28.63 -21.19 0.64
C PRO A 136 27.99 -19.87 0.19
N ALA A 137 28.65 -18.73 0.45
CA ALA A 137 28.13 -17.41 0.10
C ALA A 137 27.76 -17.22 -1.40
N PRO A 138 28.49 -17.78 -2.39
CA PRO A 138 28.07 -17.73 -3.79
C PRO A 138 26.75 -18.47 -4.06
N VAL A 139 26.50 -19.58 -3.34
CA VAL A 139 25.27 -20.35 -3.43
C VAL A 139 24.11 -19.54 -2.85
N LEU A 140 24.28 -18.94 -1.67
CA LEU A 140 23.25 -18.10 -1.05
C LEU A 140 22.89 -16.88 -1.91
N HIS A 141 23.90 -16.25 -2.53
CA HIS A 141 23.67 -15.15 -3.45
C HIS A 141 22.83 -15.60 -4.66
N ALA A 142 23.19 -16.72 -5.29
CA ALA A 142 22.42 -17.29 -6.38
C ALA A 142 21.01 -17.72 -5.95
N TRP A 143 20.87 -18.27 -4.74
CA TRP A 143 19.60 -18.69 -4.13
C TRP A 143 18.65 -17.50 -3.96
N SER A 144 19.13 -16.40 -3.39
CA SER A 144 18.35 -15.18 -3.17
C SER A 144 17.88 -14.51 -4.47
N ALA A 145 18.60 -14.75 -5.57
CA ALA A 145 18.28 -14.24 -6.90
C ALA A 145 17.46 -15.24 -7.74
N GLY A 146 17.12 -16.40 -7.18
CA GLY A 146 16.47 -17.46 -7.92
C GLY A 146 15.05 -17.10 -8.37
N PRO A 147 14.63 -17.57 -9.56
CA PRO A 147 13.34 -17.21 -10.13
C PRO A 147 12.19 -17.91 -9.42
N LYS A 148 11.01 -17.33 -9.56
CA LYS A 148 9.74 -17.97 -9.23
C LYS A 148 9.45 -19.06 -10.28
N ILE A 149 9.22 -20.29 -9.84
CA ILE A 149 9.03 -21.48 -10.68
C ILE A 149 7.57 -21.90 -10.71
N ALA A 150 7.10 -22.40 -11.85
CA ALA A 150 5.72 -22.85 -12.02
C ALA A 150 5.48 -24.23 -11.36
N SER A 151 4.23 -24.52 -10.99
CA SER A 151 3.87 -25.74 -10.24
C SER A 151 4.21 -27.04 -10.99
N ASP A 152 4.12 -27.02 -12.32
CA ASP A 152 4.45 -28.13 -13.22
C ASP A 152 5.97 -28.38 -13.33
N GLN A 153 6.79 -27.39 -13.01
CA GLN A 153 8.25 -27.48 -13.03
C GLN A 153 8.85 -27.97 -11.70
N ILE A 154 8.08 -27.98 -10.61
CA ILE A 154 8.55 -28.33 -9.25
C ILE A 154 9.25 -29.69 -9.22
N GLU A 155 8.68 -30.71 -9.86
CA GLU A 155 9.21 -32.08 -9.82
C GLU A 155 10.53 -32.21 -10.61
N SER A 156 10.59 -31.60 -11.79
CA SER A 156 11.80 -31.55 -12.61
C SER A 156 12.94 -30.82 -11.89
N ILE A 157 12.63 -29.67 -11.28
CA ILE A 157 13.61 -28.87 -10.53
C ILE A 157 14.06 -29.58 -9.25
N SER A 158 13.15 -30.22 -8.52
CA SER A 158 13.49 -31.01 -7.33
C SER A 158 14.46 -32.14 -7.67
N THR A 159 14.24 -32.82 -8.80
CA THR A 159 15.11 -33.88 -9.30
C THR A 159 16.49 -33.32 -9.68
N HIS A 160 16.53 -32.16 -10.34
CA HIS A 160 17.77 -31.51 -10.73
C HIS A 160 18.58 -31.01 -9.52
N ILE A 161 17.93 -30.41 -8.53
CA ILE A 161 18.59 -29.94 -7.29
C ILE A 161 19.15 -31.14 -6.51
N SER A 162 18.38 -32.23 -6.42
CA SER A 162 18.81 -33.44 -5.70
C SER A 162 19.98 -34.17 -6.38
N SER A 163 20.22 -33.93 -7.67
CA SER A 163 21.33 -34.56 -8.41
C SER A 163 22.66 -33.80 -8.29
N VAL A 164 22.66 -32.59 -7.71
CA VAL A 164 23.88 -31.82 -7.45
C VAL A 164 24.58 -32.35 -6.19
N PRO A 165 25.76 -33.00 -6.30
CA PRO A 165 26.33 -33.78 -5.21
C PRO A 165 27.12 -32.95 -4.18
N THR A 166 27.33 -31.65 -4.43
CA THR A 166 28.33 -30.87 -3.69
C THR A 166 27.83 -30.35 -2.34
N VAL A 167 26.54 -30.02 -2.22
CA VAL A 167 25.92 -29.52 -0.98
C VAL A 167 24.42 -29.87 -0.98
N PRO A 168 23.84 -30.40 0.12
CA PRO A 168 22.41 -30.64 0.20
C PRO A 168 21.66 -29.31 0.14
N LEU A 169 20.99 -29.06 -0.98
CA LEU A 169 20.13 -27.89 -1.16
C LEU A 169 18.68 -28.28 -0.85
N PRO A 170 17.90 -27.36 -0.25
CA PRO A 170 16.49 -27.62 -0.02
C PRO A 170 15.76 -27.77 -1.36
N THR A 171 14.78 -28.68 -1.42
CA THR A 171 13.99 -28.91 -2.63
C THR A 171 12.59 -28.31 -2.49
N PRO A 172 12.00 -27.79 -3.59
CA PRO A 172 10.64 -27.29 -3.56
C PRO A 172 9.67 -28.46 -3.32
N SER A 173 8.69 -28.26 -2.44
CA SER A 173 7.68 -29.28 -2.15
C SER A 173 6.45 -29.09 -3.03
N LYS A 174 5.92 -30.20 -3.57
CA LYS A 174 4.65 -30.18 -4.31
C LYS A 174 3.51 -29.96 -3.31
N MET A 175 2.70 -28.94 -3.56
CA MET A 175 1.53 -28.65 -2.73
C MET A 175 0.34 -29.53 -3.12
N GLU A 176 -0.43 -29.93 -2.11
CA GLU A 176 -1.73 -30.54 -2.32
C GLU A 176 -2.70 -29.48 -2.89
N LEU A 177 -3.35 -29.81 -4.00
CA LEU A 177 -4.31 -28.95 -4.68
C LEU A 177 -5.72 -29.41 -4.35
N GLU A 178 -6.50 -28.52 -3.76
CA GLU A 178 -7.92 -28.71 -3.56
C GLU A 178 -8.71 -27.69 -4.37
N ILE A 179 -9.57 -28.17 -5.27
CA ILE A 179 -10.46 -27.32 -6.06
C ILE A 179 -11.85 -27.40 -5.42
N ARG A 180 -12.35 -26.27 -4.94
CA ARG A 180 -13.71 -26.19 -4.39
C ARG A 180 -14.74 -26.30 -5.50
N GLU A 181 -15.93 -26.77 -5.16
CA GLU A 181 -17.04 -26.84 -6.09
C GLU A 181 -17.42 -25.44 -6.62
N ALA A 182 -17.80 -25.38 -7.89
CA ALA A 182 -18.20 -24.13 -8.52
C ALA A 182 -19.58 -23.69 -7.98
N THR A 183 -19.59 -22.70 -7.09
CA THR A 183 -20.81 -22.08 -6.57
C THR A 183 -21.10 -20.75 -7.26
N PRO A 184 -22.37 -20.32 -7.38
CA PRO A 184 -22.67 -18.96 -7.83
C PRO A 184 -22.11 -17.91 -6.84
N PRO A 185 -21.72 -16.70 -7.33
CA PRO A 185 -21.25 -15.62 -6.46
C PRO A 185 -22.35 -15.15 -5.51
N GLN A 186 -22.02 -15.09 -4.22
CA GLN A 186 -22.83 -14.46 -3.19
C GLN A 186 -22.46 -12.97 -3.09
N PRO A 187 -23.35 -12.03 -3.44
CA PRO A 187 -23.02 -10.60 -3.45
C PRO A 187 -23.12 -9.95 -2.07
N TYR A 188 -22.10 -9.17 -1.73
CA TYR A 188 -22.03 -8.35 -0.53
C TYR A 188 -21.87 -6.88 -0.91
N LEU A 189 -22.71 -6.03 -0.33
CA LEU A 189 -22.60 -4.58 -0.42
C LEU A 189 -22.34 -4.01 0.97
N ARG A 190 -21.11 -3.54 1.22
CA ARG A 190 -20.74 -2.91 2.48
C ARG A 190 -20.71 -1.39 2.36
N ILE A 191 -21.57 -0.72 3.10
CA ILE A 191 -21.70 0.73 3.10
C ILE A 191 -20.87 1.29 4.25
N HIS A 192 -19.86 2.10 3.93
CA HIS A 192 -18.93 2.63 4.92
C HIS A 192 -18.34 3.98 4.49
N MET A 193 -17.81 4.73 5.46
CA MET A 193 -17.08 5.98 5.18
C MET A 193 -15.60 5.68 4.96
N ALA A 194 -15.05 6.19 3.87
CA ALA A 194 -13.62 6.11 3.55
C ALA A 194 -13.13 7.45 2.95
N PRO A 195 -11.82 7.75 3.01
CA PRO A 195 -11.28 8.93 2.37
C PRO A 195 -11.43 8.83 0.84
N PHE A 196 -11.98 9.87 0.22
CA PHE A 196 -12.08 10.00 -1.22
C PHE A 196 -10.66 10.13 -1.79
N PRO A 197 -10.29 9.28 -2.76
CA PRO A 197 -8.94 9.33 -3.32
C PRO A 197 -8.67 10.68 -3.99
N GLY A 198 -7.49 11.25 -3.75
CA GLY A 198 -7.06 12.53 -4.33
C GLY A 198 -7.18 13.74 -3.40
N ASP A 199 -8.28 13.89 -2.65
CA ASP A 199 -8.48 15.04 -1.76
C ASP A 199 -8.65 14.69 -0.27
N GLY A 200 -8.77 13.40 0.06
CA GLY A 200 -8.80 12.89 1.44
C GLY A 200 -10.10 13.18 2.19
N ARG A 201 -11.14 13.71 1.53
CA ARG A 201 -12.43 13.98 2.18
C ARG A 201 -13.15 12.68 2.50
N MET A 202 -13.71 12.55 3.69
CA MET A 202 -14.48 11.36 4.03
C MET A 202 -15.80 11.33 3.25
N VAL A 203 -16.02 10.26 2.50
CA VAL A 203 -17.23 10.04 1.69
C VAL A 203 -17.78 8.64 2.00
N THR A 204 -19.09 8.50 1.97
CA THR A 204 -19.75 7.20 2.12
C THR A 204 -19.80 6.46 0.79
N PHE A 205 -19.28 5.23 0.78
CA PHE A 205 -19.23 4.34 -0.38
C PHE A 205 -19.97 3.03 -0.08
N GLY A 206 -20.54 2.44 -1.12
CA GLY A 206 -20.95 1.04 -1.14
C GLY A 206 -19.86 0.22 -1.81
N GLU A 207 -19.23 -0.67 -1.06
CA GLU A 207 -18.20 -1.56 -1.55
C GLU A 207 -18.82 -2.91 -1.93
N LEU A 208 -18.73 -3.23 -3.22
CA LEU A 208 -19.17 -4.50 -3.78
C LEU A 208 -18.07 -5.55 -3.61
N THR A 209 -18.43 -6.68 -3.02
CA THR A 209 -17.57 -7.87 -2.95
C THR A 209 -18.40 -9.14 -3.19
N PHE A 210 -17.73 -10.24 -3.50
CA PHE A 210 -18.36 -11.54 -3.71
C PHE A 210 -17.69 -12.62 -2.85
N SER A 211 -18.46 -13.61 -2.40
CA SER A 211 -17.91 -14.86 -1.87
C SER A 211 -18.40 -16.05 -2.69
N TYR A 212 -17.65 -17.15 -2.61
CA TYR A 212 -17.85 -18.40 -3.33
C TYR A 212 -17.74 -19.55 -2.33
N GLY A 213 -18.87 -20.02 -1.81
CA GLY A 213 -18.89 -21.01 -0.73
C GLY A 213 -18.18 -20.48 0.52
N ASP A 214 -17.06 -21.10 0.88
CA ASP A 214 -16.21 -20.76 2.01
C ASP A 214 -15.08 -19.76 1.69
N SER A 215 -15.08 -19.16 0.48
CA SER A 215 -14.05 -18.18 0.12
C SER A 215 -14.09 -16.93 1.01
N PRO A 216 -12.95 -16.22 1.17
CA PRO A 216 -12.99 -14.85 1.70
C PRO A 216 -13.81 -13.93 0.77
N ARG A 217 -14.12 -12.71 1.23
CA ARG A 217 -14.73 -11.69 0.38
C ARG A 217 -13.73 -11.19 -0.65
N LEU A 218 -14.10 -11.28 -1.92
CA LEU A 218 -13.26 -10.96 -3.05
C LEU A 218 -13.81 -9.72 -3.77
N ILE A 219 -12.90 -8.87 -4.25
CA ILE A 219 -13.26 -7.80 -5.17
C ILE A 219 -13.73 -8.39 -6.52
N PRO A 220 -14.65 -7.71 -7.23
CA PRO A 220 -15.09 -8.10 -8.57
C PRO A 220 -13.93 -8.36 -9.54
N LEU A 221 -14.08 -9.37 -10.40
CA LEU A 221 -13.16 -9.68 -11.48
C LEU A 221 -13.11 -8.54 -12.50
N LEU A 222 -11.90 -8.22 -12.96
CA LEU A 222 -11.71 -7.33 -14.10
C LEU A 222 -11.84 -8.12 -15.41
N PRO A 223 -12.18 -7.46 -16.53
CA PRO A 223 -12.11 -8.08 -17.85
C PRO A 223 -10.74 -8.75 -18.07
N ASN A 224 -10.74 -9.94 -18.66
CA ASN A 224 -9.53 -10.75 -18.92
C ASN A 224 -8.77 -11.24 -17.66
N SER A 225 -9.37 -11.13 -16.48
CA SER A 225 -8.81 -11.77 -15.27
C SER A 225 -9.02 -13.28 -15.31
N LEU A 226 -8.16 -14.01 -14.60
CA LEU A 226 -8.37 -15.44 -14.37
C LEU A 226 -9.65 -15.65 -13.55
N GLU A 227 -10.55 -16.50 -14.03
CA GLU A 227 -11.81 -16.85 -13.35
C GLU A 227 -11.60 -17.83 -12.19
N LYS A 228 -10.63 -17.54 -11.33
CA LYS A 228 -10.33 -18.31 -10.11
C LYS A 228 -9.68 -17.44 -9.06
N HIS A 229 -9.93 -17.75 -7.80
CA HIS A 229 -9.15 -17.24 -6.68
C HIS A 229 -8.36 -18.38 -6.05
N ASN A 230 -7.12 -18.11 -5.64
CA ASN A 230 -6.29 -19.10 -4.96
C ASN A 230 -5.86 -18.53 -3.60
N ALA A 231 -5.89 -19.37 -2.57
CA ALA A 231 -5.32 -19.08 -1.26
C ALA A 231 -4.56 -20.30 -0.72
N MET A 232 -3.74 -20.05 0.29
CA MET A 232 -3.09 -21.11 1.07
C MET A 232 -3.83 -21.26 2.41
N ILE A 233 -4.33 -22.47 2.68
CA ILE A 233 -4.98 -22.82 3.95
C ILE A 233 -4.40 -24.16 4.40
N GLU A 234 -3.87 -24.22 5.63
CA GLU A 234 -3.30 -25.44 6.22
C GLU A 234 -2.26 -26.14 5.32
N SER A 235 -1.39 -25.37 4.67
CA SER A 235 -0.37 -25.86 3.70
C SER A 235 -0.95 -26.52 2.44
N LYS A 236 -2.26 -26.42 2.21
CA LYS A 236 -2.93 -26.80 0.96
C LYS A 236 -3.23 -25.57 0.12
N ARG A 237 -3.14 -25.75 -1.19
CA ARG A 237 -3.58 -24.75 -2.15
C ARG A 237 -5.05 -24.96 -2.42
N ILE A 238 -5.87 -24.00 -1.99
CA ILE A 238 -7.31 -24.01 -2.24
C ILE A 238 -7.63 -23.09 -3.41
N VAL A 239 -8.41 -23.59 -4.37
CA VAL A 239 -8.84 -22.87 -5.56
C VAL A 239 -10.36 -22.77 -5.59
N TRP A 240 -10.88 -21.54 -5.60
CA TRP A 240 -12.29 -21.25 -5.83
C TRP A 240 -12.51 -20.86 -7.28
N PRO A 241 -13.28 -21.63 -8.05
CA PRO A 241 -13.75 -21.20 -9.36
C PRO A 241 -14.60 -19.94 -9.24
N ARG A 242 -14.40 -18.98 -10.14
CA ARG A 242 -15.16 -17.73 -10.19
C ARG A 242 -15.86 -17.61 -11.55
N SER A 243 -16.71 -16.61 -11.71
CA SER A 243 -17.38 -16.36 -12.98
C SER A 243 -17.56 -14.86 -13.21
N PHE A 244 -16.80 -14.29 -14.15
CA PHE A 244 -16.88 -12.88 -14.50
C PHE A 244 -18.28 -12.52 -15.01
N THR A 245 -18.89 -13.41 -15.79
CA THR A 245 -20.24 -13.18 -16.34
C THR A 245 -21.32 -13.17 -15.25
N ALA A 246 -21.20 -13.99 -14.22
CA ALA A 246 -22.13 -13.99 -13.09
C ALA A 246 -21.96 -12.74 -12.22
N GLU A 247 -20.71 -12.38 -11.89
CA GLU A 247 -20.41 -11.15 -11.13
C GLU A 247 -20.90 -9.90 -11.86
N GLN A 248 -20.68 -9.81 -13.18
CA GLN A 248 -21.13 -8.68 -13.99
C GLN A 248 -22.67 -8.55 -14.02
N LYS A 249 -23.41 -9.67 -14.00
CA LYS A 249 -24.88 -9.64 -13.91
C LYS A 249 -25.34 -9.01 -12.59
N LEU A 250 -24.67 -9.35 -11.49
CA LEU A 250 -24.97 -8.80 -10.15
C LEU A 250 -24.58 -7.33 -10.07
N GLU A 251 -23.43 -6.93 -10.61
CA GLU A 251 -23.06 -5.51 -10.70
C GLU A 251 -24.09 -4.70 -11.50
N LYS A 252 -24.58 -5.24 -12.63
CA LYS A 252 -25.65 -4.61 -13.42
C LYS A 252 -26.96 -4.50 -12.63
N GLN A 253 -27.27 -5.48 -11.78
CA GLN A 253 -28.43 -5.41 -10.90
C GLN A 253 -28.28 -4.27 -9.89
N LEU A 254 -27.10 -4.13 -9.27
CA LEU A 254 -26.80 -3.04 -8.35
C LEU A 254 -26.99 -1.66 -9.02
N ARG A 255 -26.49 -1.52 -10.25
CA ARG A 255 -26.64 -0.27 -11.02
C ARG A 255 -28.10 0.09 -11.30
N ARG A 256 -28.93 -0.89 -11.65
CA ARG A 256 -30.37 -0.69 -11.89
C ARG A 256 -31.13 -0.21 -10.66
N VAL A 257 -30.62 -0.45 -9.47
CA VAL A 257 -31.21 0.01 -8.21
C VAL A 257 -30.90 1.49 -7.93
N GLY A 258 -29.99 2.10 -8.69
CA GLY A 258 -29.64 3.53 -8.56
C GLY A 258 -28.24 3.76 -8.00
N PHE A 259 -27.33 2.78 -8.15
CA PHE A 259 -25.91 2.94 -7.85
C PHE A 259 -25.11 3.25 -9.12
N ILE A 260 -24.10 4.11 -8.97
CA ILE A 260 -23.11 4.39 -10.01
C ILE A 260 -21.70 4.10 -9.48
N SER A 261 -20.84 3.55 -10.34
CA SER A 261 -19.46 3.27 -9.98
C SER A 261 -18.65 4.57 -9.86
N THR A 262 -17.80 4.68 -8.85
CA THR A 262 -16.92 5.84 -8.70
C THR A 262 -15.93 5.99 -9.86
N TYR A 263 -15.55 4.87 -10.49
CA TYR A 263 -14.70 4.85 -11.68
C TYR A 263 -15.34 5.61 -12.86
N GLU A 264 -16.66 5.62 -12.98
CA GLU A 264 -17.37 6.33 -14.06
C GLU A 264 -17.43 7.83 -13.84
N ILE A 265 -17.41 8.27 -12.58
CA ILE A 265 -17.49 9.68 -12.21
C ILE A 265 -16.11 10.32 -12.23
N ALA A 266 -15.09 9.59 -11.77
CA ALA A 266 -13.73 10.10 -11.66
C ALA A 266 -12.66 9.11 -12.17
N PRO A 267 -12.60 8.82 -13.49
CA PRO A 267 -11.67 7.82 -14.04
C PRO A 267 -10.19 8.15 -13.77
N SER A 268 -9.83 9.44 -13.76
CA SER A 268 -8.45 9.92 -13.55
C SER A 268 -7.97 9.72 -12.11
N ILE A 269 -8.89 9.68 -11.16
CA ILE A 269 -8.63 9.42 -9.74
C ILE A 269 -8.61 7.91 -9.47
N ALA A 270 -9.29 7.13 -10.32
CA ALA A 270 -9.51 5.70 -10.20
C ALA A 270 -8.54 4.80 -11.00
N ALA A 271 -7.45 5.38 -11.53
CA ALA A 271 -6.44 4.66 -12.32
C ALA A 271 -5.59 3.65 -11.52
N GLY A 272 -5.76 3.60 -10.18
CA GLY A 272 -5.26 2.52 -9.32
C GLY A 272 -6.40 1.57 -8.96
N ALA A 273 -6.15 0.26 -9.02
CA ALA A 273 -7.15 -0.81 -8.98
C ALA A 273 -8.05 -1.05 -7.74
N PRO A 274 -8.15 -0.23 -6.67
CA PRO A 274 -9.17 -0.44 -5.61
C PRO A 274 -10.53 0.22 -5.84
N GLN A 275 -10.78 0.93 -6.94
CA GLN A 275 -11.96 1.82 -7.04
C GLN A 275 -13.13 1.28 -7.88
N LYS A 276 -12.93 0.22 -8.68
CA LYS A 276 -14.00 -0.29 -9.56
C LYS A 276 -15.13 -0.98 -8.79
N ASN A 277 -14.88 -1.37 -7.55
CA ASN A 277 -15.87 -2.00 -6.69
C ASN A 277 -16.55 -1.01 -5.73
N LEU A 278 -16.26 0.29 -5.83
CA LEU A 278 -16.88 1.33 -5.04
C LEU A 278 -18.03 1.99 -5.82
N PHE A 279 -19.15 2.14 -5.13
CA PHE A 279 -20.40 2.68 -5.67
C PHE A 279 -20.93 3.80 -4.78
N ILE A 280 -21.64 4.74 -5.38
CA ILE A 280 -22.40 5.78 -4.70
C ILE A 280 -23.80 5.88 -5.31
N PRO A 281 -24.78 6.54 -4.66
CA PRO A 281 -26.07 6.82 -5.27
C PRO A 281 -25.90 7.65 -6.55
N GLU A 282 -26.57 7.24 -7.62
CA GLU A 282 -26.54 7.90 -8.94
C GLU A 282 -27.11 9.32 -8.87
N ILE A 283 -28.10 9.54 -8.01
CA ILE A 283 -28.78 10.83 -7.86
C ILE A 283 -28.34 11.45 -6.52
N PRO A 284 -27.39 12.41 -6.51
CA PRO A 284 -26.79 12.93 -5.27
C PRO A 284 -27.62 14.03 -4.58
N ARG A 285 -28.91 14.18 -4.90
CA ARG A 285 -29.71 15.35 -4.49
C ARG A 285 -30.68 15.02 -3.35
N PRO A 286 -30.96 15.99 -2.45
CA PRO A 286 -30.35 17.33 -2.36
C PRO A 286 -28.96 17.33 -1.68
N THR A 287 -28.61 16.26 -0.96
CA THR A 287 -27.26 16.02 -0.42
C THR A 287 -26.87 14.54 -0.59
N PRO A 288 -25.56 14.20 -0.61
CA PRO A 288 -25.13 12.80 -0.69
C PRO A 288 -25.68 11.92 0.44
N GLN A 289 -25.79 12.45 1.66
CA GLN A 289 -26.33 11.72 2.81
C GLN A 289 -27.82 11.39 2.63
N LEU A 290 -28.63 12.36 2.17
CA LEU A 290 -30.04 12.13 1.90
C LEU A 290 -30.24 11.18 0.71
N ALA A 291 -29.37 11.25 -0.30
CA ALA A 291 -29.38 10.29 -1.40
C ALA A 291 -29.14 8.86 -0.92
N TRP A 292 -28.17 8.66 -0.01
CA TRP A 292 -27.92 7.37 0.64
C TRP A 292 -29.13 6.88 1.44
N LEU A 293 -29.72 7.71 2.31
CA LEU A 293 -30.88 7.33 3.11
C LEU A 293 -32.09 6.97 2.23
N SER A 294 -32.37 7.78 1.21
CA SER A 294 -33.47 7.53 0.26
C SER A 294 -33.26 6.23 -0.52
N LEU A 295 -32.04 5.99 -1.02
CA LEU A 295 -31.71 4.76 -1.73
C LEU A 295 -31.84 3.54 -0.81
N LEU A 296 -31.32 3.62 0.41
CA LEU A 296 -31.34 2.52 1.39
C LEU A 296 -32.75 2.16 1.87
N GLY A 297 -33.63 3.15 1.97
CA GLY A 297 -35.05 2.97 2.29
C GLY A 297 -35.93 2.65 1.09
N SER A 298 -35.37 2.52 -0.12
CA SER A 298 -36.16 2.27 -1.33
C SER A 298 -36.61 0.80 -1.42
N PRO A 299 -37.80 0.52 -2.01
CA PRO A 299 -38.24 -0.86 -2.26
C PRO A 299 -37.27 -1.68 -3.12
N ALA A 300 -36.45 -1.01 -3.93
CA ALA A 300 -35.45 -1.64 -4.76
C ALA A 300 -34.33 -2.31 -3.93
N MET A 301 -34.00 -1.76 -2.75
CA MET A 301 -33.04 -2.38 -1.83
C MET A 301 -33.61 -3.63 -1.15
N ASP A 302 -34.91 -3.64 -0.85
CA ASP A 302 -35.57 -4.85 -0.35
C ASP A 302 -35.62 -5.96 -1.39
N GLN A 303 -35.80 -5.60 -2.67
CA GLN A 303 -35.67 -6.56 -3.76
C GLN A 303 -34.26 -7.13 -3.88
N LEU A 304 -33.20 -6.36 -3.62
CA LEU A 304 -31.84 -6.91 -3.55
C LEU A 304 -31.70 -7.93 -2.41
N ARG A 305 -32.18 -7.59 -1.20
CA ARG A 305 -32.15 -8.53 -0.05
C ARG A 305 -32.91 -9.81 -0.38
N ALA A 306 -34.10 -9.71 -0.96
CA ALA A 306 -34.90 -10.84 -1.39
C ALA A 306 -34.23 -11.67 -2.50
N ALA A 307 -33.42 -11.03 -3.36
CA ALA A 307 -32.59 -11.69 -4.36
C ALA A 307 -31.28 -12.30 -3.79
N GLY A 308 -31.15 -12.36 -2.46
CA GLY A 308 -30.03 -12.97 -1.78
C GLY A 308 -28.84 -12.05 -1.52
N TRP A 309 -28.96 -10.73 -1.67
CA TRP A 309 -27.88 -9.81 -1.36
C TRP A 309 -27.68 -9.66 0.14
N THR A 310 -26.41 -9.71 0.58
CA THR A 310 -26.04 -9.28 1.93
C THR A 310 -25.64 -7.82 1.91
N ILE A 311 -26.40 -6.96 2.61
CA ILE A 311 -26.14 -5.52 2.68
C ILE A 311 -25.76 -5.18 4.12
N GLU A 312 -24.58 -4.61 4.29
CA GLU A 312 -24.02 -4.22 5.58
C GLU A 312 -23.86 -2.71 5.62
N ILE A 313 -24.30 -2.08 6.71
CA ILE A 313 -24.12 -0.64 6.93
C ILE A 313 -23.22 -0.48 8.15
N ASP A 314 -22.05 0.12 7.95
CA ASP A 314 -21.15 0.45 9.05
C ASP A 314 -21.82 1.53 9.93
N PRO A 315 -22.00 1.32 11.24
CA PRO A 315 -22.58 2.32 12.13
C PRO A 315 -21.84 3.66 12.11
N LYS A 316 -20.54 3.65 11.81
CA LYS A 316 -19.71 4.86 11.71
C LYS A 316 -19.95 5.65 10.43
N SER A 317 -20.77 5.15 9.51
CA SER A 317 -21.12 5.85 8.25
C SER A 317 -22.02 7.07 8.46
N GLY A 318 -22.60 7.25 9.65
CA GLY A 318 -23.54 8.32 9.94
C GLY A 318 -24.90 8.18 9.25
N LEU A 319 -25.19 7.00 8.68
CA LEU A 319 -26.45 6.66 8.01
C LEU A 319 -27.47 6.00 8.95
N THR A 320 -27.61 6.51 10.16
CA THR A 320 -28.67 6.10 11.08
C THR A 320 -29.92 6.93 10.81
N ALA A 321 -30.95 6.30 10.25
CA ALA A 321 -32.29 6.86 10.22
C ALA A 321 -32.99 6.51 11.54
N HIS A 322 -33.56 7.50 12.19
CA HIS A 322 -34.49 7.30 13.29
C HIS A 322 -35.85 7.87 12.88
N ASP A 323 -36.91 7.09 13.07
CA ASP A 323 -38.27 7.59 12.90
C ASP A 323 -38.56 8.54 14.06
N ALA A 324 -38.60 9.84 13.77
CA ALA A 324 -39.12 10.83 14.70
C ALA A 324 -40.66 10.69 14.69
N ASN A 325 -41.21 10.12 15.76
CA ASN A 325 -42.66 9.85 15.85
C ASN A 325 -43.51 11.13 15.79
N GLU A 326 -43.01 12.22 16.39
CA GLU A 326 -43.64 13.53 16.34
C GLU A 326 -42.56 14.61 16.14
N PHE A 327 -42.76 15.45 15.13
CA PHE A 327 -41.91 16.59 14.82
C PHE A 327 -42.72 17.86 15.04
N PHE A 328 -42.33 18.65 16.04
CA PHE A 328 -42.99 19.92 16.38
C PHE A 328 -42.08 21.08 16.01
N PRO A 329 -42.22 21.66 14.81
CA PRO A 329 -41.53 22.89 14.47
C PRO A 329 -42.31 24.08 15.06
N SER A 330 -41.70 24.84 15.96
CA SER A 330 -42.20 26.16 16.36
C SER A 330 -41.34 27.25 15.73
N ILE A 331 -42.00 28.15 15.01
CA ILE A 331 -41.38 29.36 14.46
C ILE A 331 -41.96 30.54 15.23
N GLU A 332 -41.16 31.15 16.08
CA GLU A 332 -41.49 32.40 16.74
C GLU A 332 -40.86 33.55 15.95
N ALA A 333 -41.68 34.51 15.53
CA ALA A 333 -41.23 35.79 14.99
C ALA A 333 -41.31 36.79 16.13
N ASP A 334 -40.17 37.40 16.49
CA ASP A 334 -40.10 38.43 17.52
C ASP A 334 -40.20 39.82 16.86
N PRO A 335 -41.36 40.51 16.93
CA PRO A 335 -41.57 41.76 16.18
C PRO A 335 -40.94 42.99 16.86
N ASP A 336 -40.46 42.87 18.10
CA ASP A 336 -40.08 44.02 18.94
C ASP A 336 -38.64 44.52 18.72
N HIS A 337 -37.90 43.89 17.81
CA HIS A 337 -36.57 44.32 17.41
C HIS A 337 -36.60 44.55 15.90
N GLY A 338 -36.25 45.76 15.43
CA GLY A 338 -36.34 46.21 14.02
C GLY A 338 -35.43 45.48 13.01
N ILE A 339 -35.20 44.19 13.22
CA ILE A 339 -34.53 43.20 12.39
C ILE A 339 -35.42 41.94 12.51
N ASP A 340 -35.90 41.37 11.41
CA ASP A 340 -36.71 40.14 11.46
C ASP A 340 -35.84 38.95 11.94
N TRP A 341 -35.91 38.62 13.23
CA TRP A 341 -35.32 37.40 13.79
C TRP A 341 -36.39 36.31 13.80
N PHE A 342 -36.11 35.20 13.11
CA PHE A 342 -36.90 33.97 13.27
C PHE A 342 -36.11 32.99 14.13
N ARG A 343 -36.76 32.50 15.18
CA ARG A 343 -36.25 31.39 15.97
C ARG A 343 -36.86 30.10 15.47
N PHE A 344 -36.02 29.13 15.12
CA PHE A 344 -36.46 27.78 14.74
C PHE A 344 -36.10 26.83 15.88
N ASP A 345 -37.12 26.40 16.61
CA ASP A 345 -36.99 25.32 17.58
C ASP A 345 -37.60 24.06 16.95
N ALA A 346 -36.78 23.01 16.82
CA ALA A 346 -37.22 21.68 16.44
C ALA A 346 -37.13 20.77 17.66
N THR A 347 -38.29 20.30 18.11
CA THR A 347 -38.38 19.25 19.13
C THR A 347 -38.85 17.98 18.45
N TYR A 348 -38.13 16.88 18.68
CA TYR A 348 -38.49 15.57 18.15
C TYR A 348 -38.29 14.50 19.23
N GLU A 349 -39.10 13.45 19.16
CA GLU A 349 -39.04 12.33 20.10
C GLU A 349 -38.36 11.12 19.45
N LEU A 350 -37.36 10.57 20.15
CA LEU A 350 -36.64 9.34 19.78
C LEU A 350 -36.81 8.32 20.91
N ASP A 351 -37.35 7.13 20.61
CA ASP A 351 -37.49 6.02 21.57
C ASP A 351 -38.10 6.43 22.93
N GLY A 352 -39.15 7.27 22.91
CA GLY A 352 -39.81 7.75 24.13
C GLY A 352 -39.08 8.90 24.86
N LYS A 353 -38.05 9.50 24.24
CA LYS A 353 -37.27 10.61 24.80
C LYS A 353 -37.32 11.83 23.89
N SER A 354 -37.84 12.94 24.42
CA SER A 354 -37.86 14.22 23.74
C SER A 354 -36.45 14.84 23.68
N SER A 355 -36.01 15.19 22.47
CA SER A 355 -34.77 15.91 22.20
C SER A 355 -35.09 17.24 21.51
N ALA A 356 -34.49 18.33 21.99
CA ALA A 356 -34.69 19.67 21.44
C ALA A 356 -33.42 20.18 20.76
N SER A 357 -33.57 20.76 19.56
CA SER A 357 -32.53 21.44 18.80
C SER A 357 -33.01 22.85 18.45
N SER A 358 -32.33 23.87 18.95
CA SER A 358 -32.61 25.28 18.62
C SER A 358 -31.55 25.83 17.67
N ARG A 359 -31.98 26.53 16.63
CA ARG A 359 -31.09 27.31 15.76
C ARG A 359 -31.69 28.69 15.50
N SER A 360 -30.92 29.73 15.83
CA SER A 360 -31.19 31.12 15.46
C SER A 360 -30.36 31.51 14.23
N SER A 361 -30.99 32.10 13.20
CA SER A 361 -30.29 32.59 12.00
C SER A 361 -30.60 34.05 11.75
N LEU A 362 -29.58 34.81 11.35
CA LEU A 362 -29.62 36.24 11.11
C LEU A 362 -29.49 36.48 9.60
N MET A 363 -30.50 37.07 8.95
CA MET A 363 -30.33 37.56 7.57
C MET A 363 -29.94 39.05 7.61
N SER A 364 -28.66 39.33 7.31
CA SER A 364 -28.15 40.69 7.10
C SER A 364 -27.80 40.89 5.63
N SER A 365 -28.45 41.86 4.99
CA SER A 365 -28.15 42.37 3.66
C SER A 365 -26.90 43.25 3.69
N ARG A 366 -25.69 42.67 3.63
CA ARG A 366 -24.44 43.39 3.28
C ARG A 366 -23.27 42.45 2.94
N TRP A 367 -23.04 42.27 1.64
CA TRP A 367 -21.75 41.91 1.08
C TRP A 367 -20.80 43.13 1.13
N ILE A 368 -19.50 42.91 1.47
CA ILE A 368 -18.27 43.62 1.03
C ILE A 368 -17.19 43.68 2.14
N SER A 369 -16.06 42.98 1.88
CA SER A 369 -14.65 43.31 2.21
C SER A 369 -14.14 43.33 3.67
N ARG A 370 -13.12 42.51 3.97
CA ARG A 370 -11.72 42.97 4.11
C ARG A 370 -10.71 41.83 4.37
N LYS A 371 -9.50 42.04 3.83
CA LYS A 371 -8.25 41.27 3.97
C LYS A 371 -7.54 41.56 5.29
N GLN A 372 -6.74 40.62 5.79
CA GLN A 372 -5.53 40.95 6.57
C GLN A 372 -4.43 39.88 6.40
N THR A 373 -3.18 40.37 6.40
CA THR A 373 -1.91 39.73 6.02
C THR A 373 -1.04 39.52 7.27
N THR A 374 -0.18 38.50 7.32
CA THR A 374 1.01 38.52 8.20
C THR A 374 2.17 37.73 7.59
N ARG A 375 3.40 38.26 7.73
CA ARG A 375 4.66 37.78 7.15
C ARG A 375 5.66 37.57 8.29
N ILE A 376 6.44 36.49 8.30
CA ILE A 376 7.57 36.25 9.23
C ILE A 376 8.79 35.83 8.40
N SER A 377 9.96 36.41 8.70
CA SER A 377 11.25 36.10 8.07
C SER A 377 12.07 35.10 8.90
N ARG A 378 12.93 34.31 8.24
CA ARG A 378 14.08 33.65 8.86
C ARG A 378 15.27 33.59 7.91
N SER A 379 16.46 33.81 8.50
CA SER A 379 17.80 33.79 7.92
C SER A 379 18.43 32.38 8.08
N THR A 380 19.24 31.94 7.12
CA THR A 380 20.11 30.75 7.25
C THR A 380 21.34 30.84 6.33
N SER A 381 22.48 30.27 6.77
CA SER A 381 23.74 30.03 6.04
C SER A 381 24.40 28.74 6.62
N PRO A 382 25.44 28.11 6.01
CA PRO A 382 25.32 27.16 4.90
C PRO A 382 25.98 25.77 5.17
N TYR A 383 25.88 24.89 4.17
CA TYR A 383 26.03 23.42 4.15
C TYR A 383 27.47 22.85 4.00
N LEU A 384 27.64 21.59 4.45
CA LEU A 384 28.72 20.64 4.17
C LEU A 384 28.20 19.50 3.26
N ALA A 385 29.04 18.94 2.37
CA ALA A 385 28.66 17.88 1.41
C ALA A 385 29.25 16.50 1.80
N MET A 386 28.46 15.42 1.62
CA MET A 386 28.74 14.04 2.06
C MET A 386 28.43 13.02 0.95
N ILE A 387 29.18 11.92 0.90
CA ILE A 387 29.07 10.83 -0.10
C ILE A 387 27.86 9.93 0.21
N GLN A 388 27.08 9.55 -0.80
CA GLN A 388 25.74 8.95 -0.67
C GLN A 388 25.71 7.50 -1.22
N LEU A 389 25.25 6.54 -0.41
CA LEU A 389 24.91 5.17 -0.84
C LEU A 389 23.38 5.03 -1.02
N MET A 390 22.95 4.23 -2.00
CA MET A 390 21.53 3.99 -2.31
C MET A 390 21.29 2.50 -2.54
N VAL A 391 20.29 1.93 -1.86
CA VAL A 391 19.76 0.57 -2.10
C VAL A 391 18.44 0.73 -2.84
N LEU A 392 18.35 0.22 -4.07
CA LEU A 392 17.12 0.18 -4.86
C LEU A 392 16.58 -1.25 -4.91
N SER A 393 15.34 -1.44 -4.45
CA SER A 393 14.58 -2.67 -4.56
C SER A 393 13.69 -2.65 -5.84
N GLY A 394 14.04 -3.49 -6.80
CA GLY A 394 13.14 -4.28 -7.67
C GLY A 394 12.12 -3.58 -8.60
N PHE A 395 12.42 -3.58 -9.91
CA PHE A 395 11.44 -3.73 -11.01
C PHE A 395 12.02 -4.73 -12.03
N PRO A 396 11.23 -5.66 -12.60
CA PRO A 396 11.70 -6.55 -13.67
C PRO A 396 11.76 -5.79 -15.00
N PRO A 397 12.73 -6.09 -15.89
CA PRO A 397 12.75 -5.53 -17.23
C PRO A 397 11.66 -6.20 -18.09
N GLY A 398 10.72 -5.40 -18.59
CA GLY A 398 9.79 -5.83 -19.63
C GLY A 398 10.54 -6.14 -20.92
N GLY A 399 10.36 -7.36 -21.42
CA GLY A 399 10.84 -7.75 -22.74
C GLY A 399 10.04 -7.05 -23.83
N SER A 400 10.73 -6.30 -24.67
CA SER A 400 10.26 -5.93 -26.01
C SER A 400 10.72 -7.00 -26.99
N SER A 401 9.78 -7.69 -27.63
CA SER A 401 10.04 -8.43 -28.87
C SER A 401 9.13 -7.89 -29.95
N SER A 402 9.75 -7.22 -30.91
CA SER A 402 9.36 -7.20 -32.32
C SER A 402 9.34 -8.60 -32.91
#